data_AF-A0A3E5AG97-F1
#
_entry.id   AF-A0A3E5AG97-F1
#
_cell.length_a   1.000
_cell.length_b   1.000
_cell.length_c   1.000
_cell.angle_alpha   90.00
_cell.angle_beta   90.00
_cell.angle_gamma   90.00
#
_symmetry.space_group_name_H-M   'P 1'
#
loop_
_entity.id
_entity.type
_entity.pdbx_description
1 polymer ?
#
loop_
_entity_poly.entity_id
_entity_poly.type
_entity_poly.pdbx_seq_one_letter_code
_entity_poly.pdbx_strand_id
1 'polypeptide(L)' 'MATQVLQFNQAQQAVLNVISCLQSEQDLADLKRTLVKFMNDRLQREMDKLWESGEMSNEKLQEMQSEHLRTAYK' A
#
# COMPACT_ATOMS: atom_id res chain seq x y z
N MET A 1 -2.65 34.68 -1.12
CA MET A 1 -2.51 33.30 -1.63
C MET A 1 -1.52 32.59 -0.71
N ALA A 2 -1.97 31.69 0.15
CA ALA A 2 -1.07 30.99 1.07
C ALA A 2 -0.21 29.99 0.28
N THR A 3 1.10 30.20 0.23
CA THR A 3 2.03 29.27 -0.42
C THR A 3 2.16 28.04 0.47
N GLN A 4 1.45 26.97 0.12
CA GLN A 4 1.57 25.70 0.82
C GLN A 4 2.91 25.06 0.41
N VAL A 5 3.91 25.14 1.29
CA VAL A 5 5.21 24.50 1.07
C VAL A 5 5.03 23.01 1.34
N LEU A 6 5.01 22.20 0.28
CA LEU A 6 5.09 20.75 0.37
C LEU A 6 6.46 20.36 0.94
N GLN A 7 6.53 20.05 2.23
CA GLN A 7 7.73 19.46 2.85
C GLN A 7 7.73 17.95 2.64
N PHE A 8 8.56 17.50 1.69
CA PHE A 8 8.83 16.09 1.48
C PHE A 8 9.92 15.60 2.43
N ASN A 9 9.76 14.38 2.97
CA ASN A 9 10.83 13.73 3.73
C ASN A 9 11.96 13.25 2.80
N GLN A 10 13.09 12.82 3.37
CA GLN A 10 14.28 12.41 2.59
C GLN A 10 13.99 11.30 1.57
N ALA A 11 13.16 10.32 1.93
CA ALA A 11 12.80 9.23 1.02
C ALA A 11 11.94 9.72 -0.15
N GLN A 12 11.00 10.62 0.11
CA GLN A 12 10.14 11.23 -0.92
C GLN A 12 10.96 12.12 -1.87
N GLN A 13 11.93 12.88 -1.35
CA GLN A 13 12.83 13.70 -2.17
C GLN A 13 13.72 12.83 -3.07
N ALA A 14 14.23 11.71 -2.56
CA ALA A 14 15.00 10.77 -3.37
C ALA A 14 14.18 10.19 -4.54
N VAL A 15 12.91 9.86 -4.32
CA VAL A 15 12.01 9.40 -5.39
C VAL A 15 11.76 10.51 -6.43
N LEU A 16 11.55 11.76 -5.99
CA LEU A 16 11.40 12.90 -6.90
C LEU A 16 12.64 13.13 -7.78
N ASN A 17 13.84 12.95 -7.22
CA ASN A 17 15.09 13.03 -7.99
C ASN A 17 15.25 11.91 -9.03
N VAL A 18 14.61 10.76 -8.84
CA VAL A 18 14.59 9.70 -9.86
C VAL A 18 13.60 10.04 -10.97
N ILE A 19 12.45 10.63 -10.60
CA ILE A 19 11.40 11.05 -11.54
C ILE A 19 11.88 12.21 -12.42
N SER A 20 12.77 13.07 -11.93
CA SER A 20 13.34 14.17 -12.73
C SER A 20 14.18 13.70 -13.92
N CYS A 21 14.58 12.42 -13.97
CA CYS A 21 15.29 11.82 -15.10
C CYS A 21 14.37 11.28 -16.20
N LEU A 22 13.05 11.28 -16.01
CA LEU A 22 12.11 10.79 -17.02
C LEU A 22 11.96 11.82 -18.15
N GLN A 23 12.25 11.42 -19.38
CA GLN A 23 12.23 12.31 -20.54
C GLN A 23 11.11 11.97 -21.53
N SER A 24 10.50 10.79 -21.41
CA SER A 24 9.42 10.33 -22.28
C SER A 24 8.20 9.82 -21.50
N GLU A 25 7.02 9.81 -22.15
CA GLU A 25 5.81 9.20 -21.59
C GLU A 25 5.96 7.69 -21.35
N GLN A 26 6.84 7.03 -22.12
CA GLN A 26 7.12 5.61 -21.97
C GLN A 26 7.91 5.31 -20.70
N ASP A 27 8.91 6.14 -20.38
CA ASP A 27 9.66 6.03 -19.12
C ASP A 27 8.72 6.19 -17.91
N LEU A 28 7.75 7.10 -18.01
CA LEU A 28 6.73 7.29 -16.97
C LEU A 28 5.84 6.06 -16.81
N ALA A 29 5.42 5.44 -17.92
CA ALA A 29 4.61 4.22 -17.90
C ALA A 29 5.36 3.04 -17.25
N ASP A 30 6.64 2.88 -17.56
CA ASP A 30 7.48 1.82 -17.01
C ASP A 30 7.83 2.05 -15.54
N LEU A 31 8.09 3.31 -15.15
CA LEU A 31 8.28 3.65 -13.74
C LEU A 31 7.00 3.39 -12.93
N LYS A 32 5.83 3.77 -13.47
CA LYS A 32 4.53 3.51 -12.81
C LYS A 32 4.30 2.03 -12.60
N ARG A 33 4.57 1.18 -13.60
CA ARG A 33 4.49 -0.28 -13.46
C ARG A 33 5.41 -0.79 -12.36
N THR A 34 6.65 -0.31 -12.35
CA THR A 34 7.65 -0.73 -11.36
C THR A 34 7.24 -0.34 -9.94
N LEU A 35 6.72 0.88 -9.75
CA LEU A 35 6.22 1.35 -8.47
C LEU A 35 5.03 0.51 -7.97
N VAL A 36 4.05 0.24 -8.85
CA VAL A 36 2.88 -0.59 -8.52
C VAL A 36 3.30 -1.99 -8.14
N LYS A 37 4.24 -2.59 -8.88
CA LYS A 37 4.79 -3.91 -8.56
C LYS A 37 5.45 -3.93 -7.19
N PHE A 38 6.30 -2.94 -6.89
CA PHE A 38 6.95 -2.83 -5.59
C PHE A 38 5.94 -2.72 -4.44
N MET A 39 4.89 -1.92 -4.60
CA MET A 39 3.83 -1.78 -3.60
C MET A 39 3.04 -3.08 -3.42
N ASN A 40 2.68 -3.76 -4.51
CA ASN A 40 1.99 -5.05 -4.46
C ASN A 40 2.85 -6.11 -3.74
N ASP A 41 4.14 -6.22 -4.08
CA ASP A 41 5.05 -7.18 -3.45
C ASP A 41 5.21 -6.89 -1.96
N ARG A 42 5.22 -5.61 -1.56
CA ARG A 42 5.25 -5.23 -0.14
C ARG A 42 3.95 -5.60 0.56
N LEU A 43 2.80 -5.30 -0.03
CA LEU A 43 1.50 -5.64 0.54
C LEU A 43 1.34 -7.15 0.71
N GLN A 44 1.75 -7.93 -0.29
CA GLN A 44 1.73 -9.38 -0.22
C GLN A 44 2.58 -9.88 0.96
N ARG A 45 3.81 -9.37 1.12
CA ARG A 45 4.66 -9.75 2.26
C ARG A 45 4.06 -9.41 3.61
N GLU A 46 3.41 -8.26 3.76
CA GLU A 46 2.75 -7.91 5.02
C GLU A 46 1.52 -8.79 5.26
N MET A 47 0.74 -9.12 4.23
CA MET A 47 -0.37 -10.09 4.31
C MET A 47 0.14 -11.47 4.72
N ASP A 48 1.24 -11.95 4.12
CA ASP A 48 1.84 -13.24 4.45
C ASP A 48 2.34 -13.26 5.90
N LYS A 49 2.94 -12.18 6.39
CA LYS A 49 3.33 -12.05 7.82
C LYS A 49 2.13 -12.13 8.77
N LEU A 50 1.01 -11.49 8.43
CA LEU A 50 -0.21 -11.52 9.24
C LEU A 50 -0.85 -12.92 9.24
N TRP A 51 -0.69 -13.66 8.15
CA TRP A 51 -1.12 -15.05 8.05
C TRP A 51 -0.21 -15.98 8.87
N GLU A 52 1.11 -15.81 8.76
CA GLU A 52 2.12 -16.60 9.50
C GLU A 52 2.12 -16.32 11.00
N SER A 53 1.80 -15.09 11.42
CA SER A 53 1.73 -14.72 12.85
C SER A 53 0.52 -15.31 13.57
N GLY A 54 -0.43 -15.93 12.85
CA GLY A 54 -1.68 -16.44 13.41
C GLY A 54 -2.67 -15.35 13.83
N GLU A 55 -2.40 -14.08 13.49
CA GLU A 55 -3.39 -13.00 13.63
C GLU A 55 -4.56 -13.22 12.66
N MET A 56 -4.29 -13.75 11.47
CA MET A 56 -5.28 -14.17 10.49
C MET A 56 -5.09 -15.67 10.17
N SER A 57 -5.85 -16.54 10.87
CA SER A 57 -5.86 -17.98 10.62
C SER A 57 -7.21 -18.41 10.02
N ASN A 58 -7.21 -19.55 9.32
CA ASN A 58 -8.44 -20.15 8.77
C ASN A 58 -9.48 -20.45 9.88
N GLU A 59 -9.02 -20.74 11.09
CA GLU A 59 -9.86 -20.97 12.27
C GLU A 59 -10.52 -19.68 12.77
N LYS A 60 -9.77 -18.57 12.87
CA LYS A 60 -10.33 -17.25 13.21
C LYS A 60 -11.31 -16.74 12.15
N LEU A 61 -11.04 -16.99 10.87
CA LEU A 61 -11.96 -16.63 9.79
C LEU A 61 -13.27 -17.42 9.86
N GLN A 62 -13.23 -18.70 10.27
CA GLN A 62 -14.43 -19.48 10.52
C GLN A 62 -15.18 -19.03 11.77
N GLU A 63 -14.48 -18.64 12.84
CA GLU A 63 -15.11 -18.05 14.04
C GLU A 63 -15.82 -16.74 13.69
N MET A 64 -15.16 -15.82 12.97
CA MET A 64 -15.77 -14.55 12.52
C MET A 64 -16.96 -14.76 11.57
N GLN A 65 -16.96 -15.81 10.75
CA GLN A 65 -18.11 -16.16 9.90
C GLN A 65 -19.34 -16.52 10.74
N SER A 66 -19.13 -17.12 11.91
CA SER A 66 -20.20 -17.50 12.83
C SER A 66 -20.69 -16.33 13.71
N GLU A 67 -19.93 -15.23 13.76
CA GLU A 67 -20.32 -14.03 14.51
C GLU A 67 -21.27 -13.14 13.69
N HIS A 68 -22.50 -12.98 14.18
CA HIS A 68 -23.47 -12.04 13.62
C HIS A 68 -23.15 -10.59 14.06
N LEU A 69 -22.02 -10.05 13.60
CA LEU A 69 -21.50 -8.71 13.93
C LEU A 69 -22.32 -7.53 13.39
N ARG A 70 -23.46 -7.79 12.73
CA ARG A 70 -24.36 -6.72 12.30
C ARG A 70 -24.99 -6.04 13.50
N THR A 71 -24.98 -4.71 13.49
CA THR A 71 -25.71 -3.90 14.48
C THR A 71 -27.20 -4.21 14.37
N ALA A 72 -27.81 -4.66 15.47
CA ALA A 72 -29.26 -4.84 15.53
C ALA A 72 -29.92 -3.45 15.57
N TYR A 73 -30.64 -3.09 14.51
CA TYR A 73 -31.48 -1.90 14.49
C TYR A 73 -32.75 -2.19 15.31
N LYS A 74 -33.10 -1.29 16.23
CA LYS A 74 -34.38 -1.28 16.94
C LYS A 74 -35.42 -0.48 16.18
#